data_AF-A0A953RR51-F1
#
_entry.id   AF-A0A953RR51-F1
#
_cell.length_a   1.000
_cell.length_b   1.000
_cell.length_c   1.000
_cell.angle_alpha   90.00
_cell.angle_beta   90.00
_cell.angle_gamma   90.00
#
_symmetry.space_group_name_H-M   'P 1'
#
loop_
_entity.id
_entity.type
_entity.pdbx_description
1 polymer ?
#
loop_
_entity_poly.entity_id
_entity_poly.type
_entity_poly.pdbx_seq_one_letter_code
_entity_poly.pdbx_strand_id
1 'polypeptide(L)'
;MAFNALLMCREEQALRILGKALDEVGMEQEVCISAPEALDLTVQRHYSALVIDFDLPGAATVARMARLAPSSRRPVIFGMIGALTEISETFQAGANFIFYKPLGVEQIVRCLRAGRGFMRPDRRKSQRQNLESLVYLQFGIAALPAMVLDLNRDGLALQAPEPLPPVQQVPLRFVLPGTSHMVEGVGEVVWADDGGRAGMLFSRLTPASRKYLKQWFVKRDARKKAASRPAPRVEKVRAEKARRAAAGSH
;
A
#
# COMPACT_ATOMS: atom_id res chain seq x y z
N MET A 1 6.59 -2.01 2.66
CA MET A 1 5.20 -1.61 2.34
C MET A 1 5.13 -0.12 2.57
N ALA A 2 4.66 0.67 1.61
CA ALA A 2 4.65 2.13 1.73
C ALA A 2 3.41 2.59 2.51
N PHE A 3 3.62 3.53 3.42
CA PHE A 3 2.54 4.29 4.04
C PHE A 3 2.24 5.50 3.16
N ASN A 4 1.00 5.95 3.15
CA ASN A 4 0.57 7.12 2.39
C ASN A 4 -0.38 8.00 3.21
N ALA A 5 -0.38 9.30 2.90
CA ALA A 5 -1.24 10.29 3.52
C ALA A 5 -2.03 11.07 2.46
N LEU A 6 -3.30 11.34 2.76
CA LEU A 6 -4.06 12.39 2.08
C LEU A 6 -4.01 13.66 2.93
N LEU A 7 -3.66 14.79 2.31
CA LEU A 7 -3.59 16.10 2.95
C LEU A 7 -4.73 16.96 2.41
N MET A 8 -5.69 17.32 3.28
CA MET A 8 -6.71 18.32 2.98
C MET A 8 -6.24 19.68 3.52
N CYS A 9 -5.61 20.49 2.68
CA CYS A 9 -5.05 21.78 3.07
C CYS A 9 -4.91 22.73 1.85
N ARG A 10 -5.10 24.04 2.07
CA ARG A 10 -4.92 25.07 1.03
C ARG A 10 -3.66 25.92 1.21
N GLU A 11 -3.04 25.87 2.38
CA GLU A 11 -1.92 26.72 2.73
C GLU A 11 -0.62 26.12 2.20
N GLU A 12 0.00 26.75 1.20
CA GLU A 12 1.24 26.23 0.60
C GLU A 12 2.39 26.08 1.59
N GLN A 13 2.49 27.00 2.56
CA GLN A 13 3.52 26.93 3.58
C GLN A 13 3.34 25.68 4.46
N ALA A 14 2.11 25.40 4.86
CA ALA A 14 1.78 24.17 5.59
C ALA A 14 2.09 22.92 4.77
N LEU A 15 1.72 22.89 3.48
CA LEU A 15 2.03 21.78 2.57
C LEU A 15 3.53 21.55 2.41
N ARG A 16 4.35 22.61 2.32
CA ARG A 16 5.82 22.49 2.27
C ARG A 16 6.38 21.85 3.55
N ILE A 17 5.85 22.21 4.72
CA ILE A 17 6.29 21.69 6.01
C ILE A 17 5.85 20.22 6.19
N LEU A 18 4.58 19.92 5.85
CA LEU A 18 4.04 18.56 5.85
C LEU A 18 4.81 17.64 4.91
N GLY A 19 5.12 18.11 3.70
CA GLY A 19 5.90 17.34 2.73
C GLY A 19 7.26 16.91 3.28
N LYS A 20 8.02 17.85 3.85
CA LYS A 20 9.30 17.54 4.51
C LYS A 20 9.13 16.49 5.63
N ALA A 21 8.14 16.68 6.49
CA ALA A 21 7.90 15.78 7.61
C ALA A 21 7.47 14.37 7.16
N LEU A 22 6.65 14.27 6.10
CA LEU A 22 6.21 13.00 5.52
C LEU A 22 7.35 12.27 4.81
N ASP A 23 8.23 12.99 4.10
CA ASP A 23 9.44 12.43 3.49
C ASP A 23 10.37 11.82 4.55
N GLU A 24 10.57 12.51 5.68
CA GLU A 24 11.39 12.02 6.81
C GLU A 24 10.88 10.70 7.41
N VAL A 25 9.57 10.45 7.35
CA VAL A 25 8.96 9.19 7.84
C VAL A 25 8.70 8.18 6.72
N GLY A 26 9.07 8.49 5.48
CA GLY A 26 8.92 7.63 4.30
C GLY A 26 7.46 7.42 3.91
N MET A 27 6.66 8.49 3.90
CA MET A 27 5.25 8.48 3.53
C MET A 27 5.01 9.24 2.23
N GLU A 28 4.30 8.61 1.29
CA GLU A 28 3.85 9.31 0.08
C GLU A 28 2.65 10.20 0.39
N GLN A 29 2.59 11.39 -0.22
CA GLN A 29 1.51 12.35 -0.01
C GLN A 29 0.67 12.57 -1.28
N GLU A 30 -0.63 12.76 -1.09
CA GLU A 30 -1.57 13.29 -2.08
C GLU A 30 -2.30 14.47 -1.44
N VAL A 31 -2.60 15.51 -2.21
CA VAL A 31 -3.16 16.76 -1.69
C VAL A 31 -4.53 17.00 -2.33
N CYS A 32 -5.48 17.42 -1.51
CA CYS A 32 -6.79 17.92 -1.93
C CYS A 32 -7.09 19.24 -1.22
N ILE A 33 -7.94 20.07 -1.81
CA ILE A 33 -8.20 21.44 -1.30
C ILE A 33 -9.63 21.63 -0.78
N SER A 34 -10.45 20.57 -0.80
CA SER A 34 -11.85 20.64 -0.39
C SER A 34 -12.35 19.35 0.25
N ALA A 35 -13.41 19.46 1.06
CA ALA A 35 -14.06 18.30 1.67
C ALA A 35 -14.68 17.34 0.65
N PRO A 36 -15.40 17.78 -0.41
CA PRO A 36 -15.94 16.87 -1.41
C PRO A 36 -14.85 16.03 -2.09
N GLU A 37 -13.75 16.67 -2.49
CA GLU A 37 -12.60 15.99 -3.09
C GLU A 37 -11.96 14.98 -2.13
N ALA A 38 -11.82 15.35 -0.85
CA ALA A 38 -11.29 14.45 0.18
C ALA A 38 -12.18 13.21 0.35
N LEU A 39 -13.50 13.39 0.37
CA LEU A 39 -14.46 12.29 0.46
C LEU A 39 -14.35 11.35 -0.75
N ASP A 40 -14.33 11.90 -1.97
CA ASP A 40 -14.19 11.10 -3.20
C ASP A 40 -12.88 10.30 -3.21
N LEU A 41 -11.76 10.93 -2.83
CA LEU A 41 -10.46 10.26 -2.77
C LEU A 41 -10.43 9.15 -1.73
N THR A 42 -11.04 9.34 -0.55
CA THR A 42 -11.10 8.31 0.50
C THR A 42 -11.97 7.11 0.14
N VAL A 43 -12.96 7.29 -0.75
CA VAL A 43 -13.74 6.18 -1.32
C VAL A 43 -12.91 5.40 -2.36
N GLN A 44 -12.23 6.13 -3.25
CA GLN A 44 -11.51 5.52 -4.37
C GLN A 44 -10.21 4.82 -3.95
N ARG A 45 -9.48 5.40 -3.00
CA ARG A 45 -8.13 4.98 -2.63
C ARG A 45 -8.06 4.51 -1.18
N HIS A 46 -6.92 3.94 -0.79
CA HIS A 46 -6.63 3.62 0.61
C HIS A 46 -5.64 4.66 1.10
N TYR A 47 -5.87 5.23 2.28
CA TYR A 47 -4.90 6.09 2.94
C TYR A 47 -4.55 5.54 4.31
N SER A 48 -3.27 5.55 4.62
CA SER A 48 -2.76 5.12 5.93
C SER A 48 -3.01 6.19 6.99
N ALA A 49 -2.89 7.45 6.56
CA ALA A 49 -3.14 8.64 7.35
C ALA A 49 -3.99 9.65 6.58
N LEU A 50 -4.74 10.45 7.30
CA LEU A 50 -5.49 11.59 6.78
C LEU A 50 -5.10 12.81 7.61
N VAL A 51 -4.53 13.83 6.97
CA VAL A 51 -4.19 15.10 7.61
C VAL A 51 -5.21 16.14 7.14
N ILE A 52 -6.00 16.67 8.06
CA ILE A 52 -7.12 17.56 7.76
C ILE A 52 -6.86 18.92 8.37
N ASP A 53 -6.89 19.97 7.55
CA ASP A 53 -6.95 21.34 8.05
C ASP A 53 -8.35 21.64 8.58
N PHE A 54 -8.51 21.74 9.91
CA PHE A 54 -9.79 22.02 10.53
C PHE A 54 -10.24 23.49 10.40
N ASP A 55 -9.37 24.38 9.90
CA ASP A 55 -9.79 25.72 9.50
C ASP A 55 -10.54 25.72 8.16
N LEU A 56 -10.56 24.59 7.43
CA LEU A 56 -11.29 24.46 6.17
C LEU A 56 -12.75 24.02 6.38
N PRO A 57 -13.70 24.58 5.61
CA PRO A 57 -15.08 24.13 5.63
C PRO A 57 -15.21 22.62 5.36
N GLY A 58 -15.99 21.95 6.20
CA GLY A 58 -16.29 20.52 6.07
C GLY A 58 -15.26 19.57 6.65
N ALA A 59 -14.18 20.05 7.27
CA ALA A 59 -13.13 19.23 7.88
C ALA A 59 -13.68 18.17 8.85
N ALA A 60 -14.54 18.58 9.79
CA ALA A 60 -15.16 17.68 10.75
C ALA A 60 -16.03 16.60 10.07
N THR A 61 -16.68 16.93 8.96
CA THR A 61 -17.47 15.97 8.17
C THR A 61 -16.58 14.93 7.51
N VAL A 62 -15.44 15.34 6.93
CA VAL A 62 -14.46 14.41 6.35
C VAL A 62 -13.93 13.45 7.43
N ALA A 63 -13.59 13.98 8.61
CA ALA A 63 -13.12 13.16 9.73
C ALA A 63 -14.15 12.10 10.17
N ARG A 64 -15.42 12.52 10.36
CA ARG A 64 -16.52 11.61 10.73
C ARG A 64 -16.76 10.54 9.67
N MET A 65 -16.79 10.92 8.39
CA MET A 65 -16.98 9.96 7.29
C MET A 65 -15.81 8.97 7.21
N ALA A 66 -14.57 9.43 7.40
CA ALA A 66 -13.41 8.55 7.46
C ALA A 66 -13.49 7.53 8.62
N ARG A 67 -14.20 7.84 9.71
CA ARG A 67 -14.47 6.88 10.79
C ARG A 67 -15.52 5.82 10.45
N LEU A 68 -16.43 6.10 9.53
CA LEU A 68 -17.38 5.10 9.04
C LEU A 68 -16.73 4.05 8.14
N ALA A 69 -15.50 4.30 7.64
CA ALA A 69 -14.77 3.33 6.85
C ALA A 69 -14.55 2.01 7.63
N PRO A 70 -14.55 0.85 6.93
CA PRO A 70 -14.23 -0.44 7.53
C PRO A 70 -12.89 -0.41 8.26
N SER A 71 -12.77 -1.14 9.37
CA SER A 71 -11.55 -1.17 10.21
C SER A 71 -10.27 -1.56 9.45
N SER A 72 -10.40 -2.27 8.32
CA SER A 72 -9.29 -2.66 7.45
C SER A 72 -8.75 -1.50 6.59
N ARG A 73 -9.53 -0.43 6.39
CA ARG A 73 -9.23 0.73 5.54
C ARG A 73 -9.29 2.07 6.28
N ARG A 74 -9.63 2.06 7.56
CA ARG A 74 -9.79 3.29 8.36
C ARG A 74 -8.43 3.98 8.58
N PRO A 75 -8.26 5.24 8.14
CA PRO A 75 -7.00 5.96 8.33
C PRO A 75 -6.82 6.44 9.77
N VAL A 76 -5.57 6.71 10.15
CA VAL A 76 -5.27 7.51 11.34
C VAL A 76 -5.45 8.98 10.98
N ILE A 77 -6.23 9.71 11.78
CA ILE A 77 -6.63 11.09 11.46
C ILE A 77 -5.78 12.07 12.27
N PHE A 78 -5.14 13.02 11.60
CA PHE A 78 -4.38 14.12 12.18
C PHE A 78 -5.11 15.42 11.85
N GLY A 79 -5.57 16.16 12.87
CA GLY A 79 -6.21 17.47 12.67
C GLY A 79 -5.20 18.59 12.80
N MET A 80 -5.15 19.51 11.84
CA MET A 80 -4.42 20.78 11.99
C MET A 80 -5.38 21.83 12.49
N ILE A 81 -5.00 22.54 13.55
CA ILE A 81 -5.86 23.55 14.17
C ILE A 81 -5.14 24.88 14.30
N GLY A 82 -5.85 25.96 13.96
CA GLY A 82 -5.46 27.33 14.23
C GLY A 82 -5.87 27.79 15.64
N ALA A 83 -5.63 29.07 15.93
CA ALA A 83 -5.93 29.65 17.24
C ALA A 83 -7.44 29.73 17.55
N LEU A 84 -8.29 29.70 16.52
CA LEU A 84 -9.74 29.83 16.64
C LEU A 84 -10.48 28.50 16.51
N THR A 85 -9.77 27.39 16.27
CA THR A 85 -10.38 26.07 16.10
C THR A 85 -10.47 25.36 17.45
N GLU A 86 -11.64 24.84 17.79
CA GLU A 86 -11.81 24.11 19.03
C GLU A 86 -11.15 22.71 19.00
N ILE A 87 -10.32 22.45 20.02
CA ILE A 87 -9.68 21.15 20.23
C ILE A 87 -10.73 20.05 20.47
N SER A 88 -11.75 20.37 21.27
CA SER A 88 -12.87 19.48 21.61
C SER A 88 -13.59 18.97 20.37
N GLU A 89 -13.99 19.88 19.49
CA GLU A 89 -14.68 19.54 18.24
C GLU A 89 -13.81 18.66 17.34
N THR A 90 -12.50 18.97 17.25
CA THR A 90 -11.54 18.22 16.44
C THR A 90 -11.45 16.75 16.87
N PHE A 91 -11.38 16.48 18.17
CA PHE A 91 -11.38 15.12 18.69
C PHE A 91 -12.75 14.44 18.57
N GLN A 92 -13.85 15.14 18.83
CA GLN A 92 -15.21 14.61 18.66
C GLN A 92 -15.51 14.22 17.20
N ALA A 93 -14.96 14.96 16.23
CA ALA A 93 -15.03 14.61 14.83
C ALA A 93 -14.22 13.35 14.47
N GLY A 94 -13.35 12.91 15.38
CA GLY A 94 -12.63 11.66 15.28
C GLY A 94 -11.14 11.82 14.97
N ALA A 95 -10.51 12.99 15.16
CA ALA A 95 -9.06 13.08 15.09
C ALA A 95 -8.38 12.18 16.14
N ASN A 96 -7.23 11.59 15.81
CA ASN A 96 -6.37 10.86 16.75
C ASN A 96 -5.29 11.77 17.35
N PHE A 97 -4.77 12.69 16.54
CA PHE A 97 -3.66 13.57 16.88
C PHE A 97 -3.95 14.96 16.35
N ILE A 98 -3.30 15.96 16.93
CA ILE A 98 -3.45 17.36 16.56
C ILE A 98 -2.10 17.99 16.24
N PHE A 99 -2.05 18.77 15.17
CA PHE A 99 -0.95 19.69 14.86
C PHE A 99 -1.44 21.11 15.14
N TYR A 100 -0.75 21.82 16.02
CA TYR A 100 -1.04 23.22 16.29
C TYR A 100 -0.36 24.10 15.25
N LYS A 101 -1.08 25.05 14.67
CA LYS A 101 -0.47 26.10 13.85
C LYS A 101 0.19 27.15 14.78
N PRO A 102 1.37 27.70 14.42
CA PRO A 102 2.15 27.42 13.21
C PRO A 102 2.80 26.02 13.25
N LEU A 103 2.79 25.34 12.11
CA LEU A 103 3.28 23.97 12.00
C LEU A 103 4.80 23.88 12.15
N GLY A 104 5.27 22.93 12.96
CA GLY A 104 6.69 22.58 13.08
C GLY A 104 6.98 21.17 12.54
N VAL A 105 8.05 21.01 11.75
CA VAL A 105 8.47 19.70 11.20
C VAL A 105 8.64 18.67 12.32
N GLU A 106 9.35 19.03 13.40
CA GLU A 106 9.56 18.10 14.53
C GLU A 106 8.26 17.65 15.20
N GLN A 107 7.30 18.57 15.40
CA GLN A 107 6.00 18.25 15.99
C GLN A 107 5.27 17.21 15.13
N ILE A 108 5.20 17.47 13.82
CA ILE A 108 4.55 16.59 12.86
C ILE A 108 5.23 15.22 12.84
N VAL A 109 6.57 15.18 12.74
CA VAL A 109 7.33 13.92 12.72
C VAL A 109 7.10 13.10 14.00
N ARG A 110 7.10 13.73 15.18
CA ARG A 110 6.82 13.05 16.46
C ARG A 110 5.43 12.44 16.47
N CYS A 111 4.41 13.20 16.07
CA CYS A 111 3.04 12.72 16.01
C CYS A 111 2.84 11.62 14.95
N LEU A 112 3.42 11.76 13.76
CA LEU A 112 3.38 10.73 12.72
C LEU A 112 4.03 9.43 13.20
N ARG A 113 5.17 9.51 13.88
CA ARG A 113 5.84 8.34 14.49
C ARG A 113 4.97 7.70 15.58
N ALA A 114 4.35 8.50 16.45
CA ALA A 114 3.43 8.00 17.48
C ALA A 114 2.19 7.32 16.87
N GLY A 115 1.65 7.90 15.80
CA GLY A 115 0.49 7.36 15.08
C GLY A 115 0.79 6.13 14.22
N ARG A 116 2.06 5.87 13.89
CA ARG A 116 2.48 4.86 12.93
C ARG A 116 2.01 3.45 13.27
N GLY A 117 1.96 3.10 14.56
CA GLY A 117 1.48 1.78 15.03
C GLY A 117 -0.01 1.54 14.75
N PHE A 118 -0.79 2.61 14.59
CA PHE A 118 -2.22 2.55 14.28
C PHE A 118 -2.49 2.62 12.78
N MET A 119 -1.48 2.93 11.96
CA MET A 119 -1.63 3.04 10.51
C MET A 119 -1.66 1.65 9.86
N ARG A 120 -2.47 1.54 8.82
CA ARG A 120 -2.45 0.38 7.92
C ARG A 120 -1.74 0.78 6.63
N PRO A 121 -0.59 0.16 6.28
CA PRO A 121 0.11 0.50 5.06
C PRO A 121 -0.79 0.25 3.85
N ASP A 122 -0.56 0.99 2.78
CA ASP A 122 -1.30 0.77 1.55
C ASP A 122 -0.88 -0.58 0.93
N ARG A 123 -1.67 -1.61 1.24
CA ARG A 123 -1.51 -2.95 0.67
C ARG A 123 -1.82 -2.96 -0.83
N ARG A 124 -2.55 -1.97 -1.37
CA ARG A 124 -2.84 -1.83 -2.81
C ARG A 124 -1.69 -1.19 -3.59
N LYS A 125 -0.74 -0.52 -2.91
CA LYS A 125 0.58 -0.13 -3.48
C LYS A 125 1.63 -1.24 -3.44
N SER A 126 1.28 -2.43 -2.95
CA SER A 126 1.89 -3.62 -3.52
C SER A 126 1.37 -3.69 -4.95
N GLN A 127 2.15 -3.15 -5.90
CA GLN A 127 1.92 -3.26 -7.34
C GLN A 127 1.13 -4.52 -7.63
N ARG A 128 -0.09 -4.36 -8.17
CA ARG A 128 -0.80 -5.42 -8.87
C ARG A 128 0.07 -5.82 -10.05
N GLN A 129 1.03 -6.71 -9.79
CA GLN A 129 1.60 -7.50 -10.85
C GLN A 129 0.57 -8.59 -11.07
N ASN A 130 -0.05 -8.63 -12.25
CA ASN A 130 -0.75 -9.82 -12.71
C ASN A 130 0.20 -11.01 -12.46
N LEU A 131 -0.05 -11.77 -11.40
CA LEU A 131 0.42 -13.14 -11.36
C LEU A 131 -0.53 -13.84 -12.32
N GLU A 132 -0.14 -13.96 -13.59
CA GLU A 132 -0.80 -14.88 -14.54
C GLU A 132 -0.48 -16.32 -14.13
N SER A 133 -0.90 -16.68 -12.92
CA SER A 133 -0.71 -18.01 -12.35
C SER A 133 -2.08 -18.56 -12.03
N LEU A 134 -2.48 -19.54 -12.82
CA LEU A 134 -3.64 -20.36 -12.54
C LEU A 134 -3.36 -21.18 -11.29
N VAL A 135 -4.30 -21.14 -10.34
CA VAL A 135 -4.40 -22.08 -9.23
C VAL A 135 -5.59 -22.98 -9.48
N TYR A 136 -5.40 -24.26 -9.24
CA TYR A 136 -6.49 -25.24 -9.26
C TYR A 136 -6.88 -25.54 -7.83
N LEU A 137 -8.13 -25.25 -7.50
CA LEU A 137 -8.76 -25.57 -6.23
C LEU A 137 -9.53 -26.88 -6.37
N GLN A 138 -9.34 -27.81 -5.46
CA GLN A 138 -9.99 -29.12 -5.53
C GLN A 138 -11.18 -29.17 -4.57
N PHE A 139 -12.38 -29.36 -5.13
CA PHE A 139 -13.63 -29.59 -4.38
C PHE A 139 -14.12 -31.01 -4.67
N GLY A 140 -13.80 -31.95 -3.78
CA GLY A 140 -14.07 -33.38 -4.02
C GLY A 140 -13.30 -33.88 -5.25
N ILE A 141 -14.02 -34.34 -6.28
CA ILE A 141 -13.42 -34.74 -7.57
C ILE A 141 -13.28 -33.59 -8.57
N ALA A 142 -13.95 -32.47 -8.35
CA ALA A 142 -13.94 -31.33 -9.25
C ALA A 142 -12.73 -30.42 -9.00
N ALA A 143 -12.06 -29.99 -10.07
CA ALA A 143 -11.04 -28.95 -10.02
C ALA A 143 -11.62 -27.64 -10.56
N LEU A 144 -11.61 -26.60 -9.73
CA LEU A 144 -12.01 -25.25 -10.10
C LEU A 144 -10.77 -24.42 -10.43
N PRO A 145 -10.60 -23.94 -11.68
CA PRO A 145 -9.54 -23.00 -12.01
C PRO A 145 -9.85 -21.63 -11.40
N ALA A 146 -8.86 -21.00 -10.79
CA ALA A 146 -8.93 -19.63 -10.30
C ALA A 146 -7.64 -18.88 -10.61
N MET A 147 -7.74 -17.56 -10.71
CA MET A 147 -6.59 -16.68 -10.91
C MET A 147 -6.03 -16.21 -9.57
N VAL A 148 -4.73 -16.32 -9.36
CA VAL A 148 -4.07 -15.77 -8.16
C VAL A 148 -3.94 -14.26 -8.30
N LEU A 149 -4.60 -13.52 -7.41
CA LEU A 149 -4.56 -12.05 -7.35
C LEU A 149 -3.40 -11.53 -6.49
N ASP A 150 -3.12 -12.22 -5.39
CA ASP A 150 -2.01 -11.94 -4.46
C ASP A 150 -1.49 -13.27 -3.90
N LEU A 151 -0.18 -13.36 -3.68
CA LEU A 151 0.48 -14.51 -3.09
C LEU A 151 1.52 -14.00 -2.08
N ASN A 152 1.43 -14.50 -0.85
CA ASN A 152 2.44 -14.29 0.18
C ASN A 152 2.91 -15.65 0.74
N ARG A 153 3.70 -15.62 1.82
CA ARG A 153 4.28 -16.85 2.42
C ARG A 153 3.24 -17.73 3.11
N ASP A 154 2.15 -17.12 3.56
CA ASP A 154 1.16 -17.71 4.45
C ASP A 154 -0.17 -17.95 3.76
N GLY A 155 -0.38 -17.43 2.55
CA GLY A 155 -1.63 -17.58 1.83
C GLY A 155 -1.65 -16.89 0.47
N LEU A 156 -2.83 -16.91 -0.14
CA LEU A 156 -3.10 -16.27 -1.42
C LEU A 156 -4.51 -15.66 -1.47
N ALA A 157 -4.67 -14.63 -2.29
CA ALA A 157 -5.97 -14.13 -2.71
C ALA A 157 -6.23 -14.58 -4.16
N LEU A 158 -7.46 -14.94 -4.48
CA LEU A 158 -7.83 -15.49 -5.78
C LEU A 158 -9.14 -14.90 -6.33
N GLN A 159 -9.32 -15.06 -7.63
CA GLN A 159 -10.56 -14.85 -8.36
C GLN A 159 -10.97 -16.16 -9.03
N ALA A 160 -12.05 -16.77 -8.54
CA ALA A 160 -12.73 -17.89 -9.19
C ALA A 160 -13.78 -17.36 -10.19
N PRO A 161 -14.21 -18.18 -11.17
CA PRO A 161 -15.28 -17.82 -12.11
C PRO A 161 -16.67 -17.77 -11.44
N GLU A 162 -16.83 -18.45 -10.31
CA GLU A 162 -18.08 -18.54 -9.55
C GLU A 162 -17.79 -18.46 -8.03
N PRO A 163 -18.79 -18.14 -7.18
CA PRO A 163 -18.66 -18.17 -5.73
C PRO A 163 -18.14 -19.52 -5.26
N LEU A 164 -17.18 -19.49 -4.33
CA LEU A 164 -16.64 -20.73 -3.79
C LEU A 164 -17.71 -21.43 -2.95
N PRO A 165 -17.82 -22.77 -3.03
CA PRO A 165 -18.63 -23.54 -2.10
C PRO A 165 -18.27 -23.21 -0.64
N PRO A 166 -19.24 -23.26 0.30
CA PRO A 166 -19.02 -22.92 1.71
C PRO A 166 -18.23 -24.02 2.43
N VAL A 167 -16.95 -24.17 2.07
CA VAL A 167 -16.01 -25.13 2.66
C VAL A 167 -14.86 -24.41 3.34
N GLN A 168 -14.45 -24.94 4.49
CA GLN A 168 -13.42 -24.31 5.31
C GLN A 168 -12.00 -24.62 4.82
N GLN A 169 -11.75 -25.82 4.30
CA GLN A 169 -10.44 -26.25 3.81
C GLN A 169 -10.53 -26.79 2.39
N VAL A 170 -9.64 -26.32 1.52
CA VAL A 170 -9.62 -26.65 0.10
C VAL A 170 -8.21 -27.04 -0.31
N PRO A 171 -7.99 -28.28 -0.78
CA PRO A 171 -6.73 -28.63 -1.42
C PRO A 171 -6.49 -27.75 -2.65
N LEU A 172 -5.26 -27.31 -2.81
CA LEU A 172 -4.87 -26.39 -3.87
C LEU A 172 -3.55 -26.82 -4.49
N ARG A 173 -3.41 -26.52 -5.79
CA ARG A 173 -2.16 -26.64 -6.52
C ARG A 173 -1.96 -25.50 -7.50
N PHE A 174 -0.74 -24.98 -7.57
CA PHE A 174 -0.37 -23.97 -8.56
C PHE A 174 1.12 -24.05 -8.88
N VAL A 175 1.51 -23.54 -10.05
CA VAL A 175 2.92 -23.43 -10.42
C VAL A 175 3.43 -22.04 -10.02
N LEU A 176 4.61 -21.96 -9.40
CA LEU A 176 5.19 -20.68 -9.04
C LEU A 176 5.57 -19.89 -10.31
N PRO A 177 5.14 -18.62 -10.44
CA PRO A 177 5.35 -17.84 -11.65
C PRO A 177 6.82 -17.75 -12.06
N GLY A 178 7.09 -17.95 -13.36
CA GLY A 178 8.44 -17.93 -13.92
C GLY A 178 9.31 -19.10 -13.47
N THR A 179 8.70 -20.19 -12.98
CA THR A 179 9.38 -21.44 -12.61
C THR A 179 8.53 -22.64 -13.05
N SER A 180 9.11 -23.84 -12.97
CA SER A 180 8.41 -25.12 -13.13
C SER A 180 8.04 -25.76 -11.77
N HIS A 181 8.23 -25.05 -10.66
CA HIS A 181 7.98 -25.61 -9.33
C HIS A 181 6.49 -25.58 -9.00
N MET A 182 5.93 -26.77 -8.77
CA MET A 182 4.55 -26.92 -8.31
C MET A 182 4.49 -26.76 -6.78
N VAL A 183 3.54 -25.95 -6.33
CA VAL A 183 3.15 -25.82 -4.92
C VAL A 183 1.85 -26.57 -4.75
N GLU A 184 1.87 -27.56 -3.88
CA GLU A 184 0.70 -28.34 -3.47
C GLU A 184 0.50 -28.23 -1.96
N GLY A 185 -0.77 -28.18 -1.56
CA GLY A 185 -1.17 -28.13 -0.16
C GLY A 185 -2.68 -27.98 0.04
N VAL A 186 -3.05 -27.50 1.23
CA VAL A 186 -4.41 -27.19 1.64
C VAL A 186 -4.45 -25.75 2.11
N GLY A 187 -5.42 -24.99 1.59
CA GLY A 187 -5.74 -23.65 2.03
C GLY A 187 -7.01 -23.63 2.88
N GLU A 188 -7.02 -22.81 3.92
CA GLU A 188 -8.20 -22.46 4.70
C GLU A 188 -8.81 -21.17 4.16
N VAL A 189 -10.11 -21.17 3.87
CA VAL A 189 -10.83 -19.99 3.37
C VAL A 189 -11.09 -19.04 4.54
N VAL A 190 -10.50 -17.85 4.49
CA VAL A 190 -10.65 -16.81 5.54
C VAL A 190 -11.83 -15.90 5.24
N TRP A 191 -12.09 -15.65 3.95
CA TRP A 191 -13.24 -14.91 3.47
C TRP A 191 -13.47 -15.29 2.01
N ALA A 192 -14.73 -15.26 1.60
CA ALA A 192 -15.16 -15.36 0.21
C ALA A 192 -16.33 -14.39 -0.02
N ASP A 193 -16.47 -13.86 -1.23
CA ASP A 193 -17.62 -13.05 -1.63
C ASP A 193 -18.44 -13.72 -2.75
N ASP A 194 -19.65 -13.23 -2.96
CA ASP A 194 -20.57 -13.69 -4.03
C ASP A 194 -20.07 -13.33 -5.44
N GLY A 195 -18.95 -12.62 -5.55
CA GLY A 195 -18.26 -12.33 -6.80
C GLY A 195 -17.15 -13.33 -7.14
N GLY A 196 -17.01 -14.42 -6.37
CA GLY A 196 -15.98 -15.44 -6.59
C GLY A 196 -14.59 -15.04 -6.11
N ARG A 197 -14.44 -13.93 -5.37
CA ARG A 197 -13.15 -13.58 -4.76
C ARG A 197 -13.03 -14.24 -3.40
N ALA A 198 -11.81 -14.64 -3.08
CA ALA A 198 -11.53 -15.18 -1.77
C ALA A 198 -10.09 -14.97 -1.33
N GLY A 199 -9.90 -15.01 -0.01
CA GLY A 199 -8.60 -15.10 0.64
C GLY A 199 -8.45 -16.44 1.32
N MET A 200 -7.29 -17.08 1.10
CA MET A 200 -6.97 -18.37 1.68
C MET A 200 -5.64 -18.32 2.43
N LEU A 201 -5.57 -18.97 3.59
CA LEU A 201 -4.32 -19.22 4.33
C LEU A 201 -3.84 -20.64 4.10
N PHE A 202 -2.55 -20.86 3.89
CA PHE A 202 -1.98 -22.18 3.76
C PHE A 202 -1.96 -22.89 5.12
N SER A 203 -2.98 -23.71 5.39
CA SER A 203 -3.02 -24.53 6.61
C SER A 203 -2.01 -25.66 6.55
N ARG A 204 -1.82 -26.28 5.38
CA ARG A 204 -0.83 -27.34 5.16
C ARG A 204 -0.14 -27.17 3.81
N LEU A 205 1.19 -27.15 3.80
CA LEU A 205 2.01 -27.25 2.60
C LEU A 205 2.98 -28.40 2.77
N THR A 206 3.33 -29.09 1.68
CA THR A 206 4.44 -30.04 1.73
C THR A 206 5.74 -29.31 2.10
N PRO A 207 6.71 -29.98 2.76
CA PRO A 207 8.00 -29.36 3.10
C PRO A 207 8.72 -28.81 1.86
N ALA A 208 8.61 -29.50 0.73
CA ALA A 208 9.15 -29.07 -0.55
C ALA A 208 8.45 -27.80 -1.06
N SER A 209 7.10 -27.78 -1.10
CA SER A 209 6.30 -26.60 -1.47
C SER A 209 6.69 -25.37 -0.64
N ARG A 210 6.80 -25.54 0.68
CA ARG A 210 7.17 -24.45 1.61
C ARG A 210 8.57 -23.92 1.33
N LYS A 211 9.54 -24.82 1.05
CA LYS A 211 10.91 -24.45 0.69
C LYS A 211 10.96 -23.69 -0.62
N TYR A 212 10.28 -24.17 -1.66
CA TYR A 212 10.24 -23.51 -2.98
C TYR A 212 9.58 -22.14 -2.90
N LEU A 213 8.43 -22.03 -2.22
CA LEU A 213 7.73 -20.77 -2.01
C LEU A 213 8.64 -19.75 -1.32
N LYS A 214 9.33 -20.15 -0.25
CA LYS A 214 10.29 -19.29 0.48
C LYS A 214 11.43 -18.82 -0.42
N GLN A 215 12.05 -19.73 -1.18
CA GLN A 215 13.16 -19.41 -2.08
C GLN A 215 12.73 -18.49 -3.23
N TRP A 216 11.52 -18.69 -3.75
CA TRP A 216 10.95 -17.87 -4.80
C TRP A 216 10.77 -16.42 -4.35
N PHE A 217 10.24 -16.19 -3.14
CA PHE A 217 10.17 -14.83 -2.58
C PHE A 217 11.54 -14.18 -2.40
N VAL A 218 12.53 -14.90 -1.89
CA VAL A 218 13.90 -14.37 -1.72
C VAL A 218 14.50 -13.95 -3.07
N LYS A 219 14.37 -14.78 -4.11
CA LYS A 219 14.86 -14.46 -5.46
C LYS A 219 14.12 -13.26 -6.06
N ARG A 220 12.81 -13.16 -5.85
CA ARG A 220 11.97 -12.06 -6.35
C ARG A 220 12.32 -10.74 -5.66
N ASP A 221 12.53 -10.75 -4.35
CA ASP A 221 12.94 -9.57 -3.58
C ASP A 221 14.33 -9.08 -4.01
N ALA A 222 15.27 -9.99 -4.29
CA ALA A 222 16.59 -9.66 -4.83
C ALA A 222 16.49 -9.03 -6.23
N ARG A 223 15.66 -9.57 -7.13
CA ARG A 223 15.40 -9.00 -8.46
C ARG A 223 14.77 -7.62 -8.39
N LYS A 224 13.80 -7.40 -7.49
CA LYS A 224 13.21 -6.07 -7.25
C LYS A 224 14.27 -5.06 -6.78
N LYS A 225 15.15 -5.43 -5.85
CA LYS A 225 16.25 -4.57 -5.39
C LYS A 225 17.29 -4.26 -6.48
N ALA A 226 17.54 -5.20 -7.38
CA ALA A 226 18.44 -4.98 -8.52
C ALA A 226 17.80 -4.06 -9.58
N ALA A 227 16.50 -4.22 -9.86
CA ALA A 227 15.76 -3.39 -10.80
C ALA A 227 15.49 -1.96 -10.28
N SER A 228 15.50 -1.76 -8.95
CA SER A 228 15.33 -0.44 -8.33
C SER A 228 16.64 0.32 -8.10
N ARG A 229 17.82 -0.26 -8.44
CA ARG A 229 19.09 0.47 -8.41
C ARG A 229 19.19 1.32 -9.67
N PRO A 230 19.35 2.66 -9.59
CA PRO A 230 19.60 3.47 -10.77
C PRO A 230 20.89 2.98 -11.45
N ALA A 231 20.84 2.84 -12.78
CA ALA A 231 22.01 2.47 -13.57
C ALA A 231 23.15 3.49 -13.31
N PRO A 232 24.41 3.03 -13.20
CA PRO A 232 25.53 3.97 -13.12
C PRO A 232 25.52 4.82 -14.40
N ARG A 233 25.45 6.13 -14.20
CA ARG A 233 25.46 7.15 -15.26
C ARG A 233 26.72 6.93 -16.10
N VAL A 234 26.55 6.50 -17.35
CA VAL A 234 27.64 6.36 -18.33
C VAL A 234 28.02 7.77 -18.80
N GLU A 235 28.63 8.56 -17.93
CA GLU A 235 29.33 9.79 -18.26
C GLU A 235 30.82 9.54 -18.09
N LYS A 236 31.47 9.10 -19.18
CA LYS A 236 32.89 9.37 -19.55
C LYS A 236 33.37 8.35 -20.60
N VAL A 237 32.91 8.52 -21.84
CA VAL A 237 33.70 8.09 -23.02
C VAL A 237 33.65 9.14 -24.16
N ARG A 238 32.68 10.07 -24.16
CA ARG A 238 32.61 11.11 -25.22
C ARG A 238 33.50 12.35 -25.00
N ALA A 239 34.05 12.56 -23.79
CA ALA A 239 34.89 13.73 -23.52
C ALA A 239 36.34 13.61 -24.06
N GLU A 240 36.81 12.39 -24.35
CA GLU A 240 38.20 12.18 -24.82
C GLU A 240 38.31 12.20 -26.36
N LYS A 241 37.21 11.92 -27.07
CA LYS A 241 37.18 11.99 -28.54
C LYS A 241 37.05 13.42 -29.08
N ALA A 242 36.53 14.37 -28.28
CA ALA A 242 36.44 15.78 -28.65
C ALA A 242 37.75 16.56 -28.48
N ARG A 243 38.64 16.14 -27.56
CA ARG A 243 39.94 16.79 -27.36
C ARG A 243 40.99 16.40 -28.41
N ARG A 244 40.89 15.21 -29.03
CA ARG A 244 41.80 14.80 -30.12
C ARG A 244 41.45 15.42 -31.49
N ALA A 245 40.24 15.91 -31.69
CA ALA A 245 39.84 16.59 -32.94
C ALA A 245 40.28 18.06 -32.99
N ALA A 246 40.54 18.70 -31.84
CA ALA A 246 40.96 20.10 -31.76
C ALA A 246 42.49 20.31 -31.78
N ALA A 247 43.29 19.24 -31.73
CA ALA A 247 44.75 19.30 -31.72
C ALA A 247 45.41 18.89 -33.06
N GLY A 248 44.62 18.68 -34.12
CA GLY A 248 45.07 18.20 -35.43
C GLY A 248 44.99 19.21 -36.56
N SER A 249 44.98 20.52 -36.26
CA SER A 249 45.11 21.56 -37.28
C SER A 249 46.38 22.37 -37.03
N HIS A 250 47.49 21.84 -37.53
CA HIS A 250 48.65 22.60 -37.99
C HIS A 250 49.26 21.88 -39.18
#